data_AF-A0A7G8EIB4-F1
#
_entry.id   AF-A0A7G8EIB4-F1
#
_cell.length_a   1.000
_cell.length_b   1.000
_cell.length_c   1.000
_cell.angle_alpha   90.00
_cell.angle_beta   90.00
_cell.angle_gamma   90.00
#
_symmetry.space_group_name_H-M   'P 1'
#
loop_
_entity.id
_entity.type
_entity.pdbx_description
1 polymer ?
#
loop_
_entity_poly.entity_id
_entity_poly.type
_entity_poly.pdbx_seq_one_letter_code
_entity_poly.pdbx_strand_id
1 'polypeptide(L)'
;MALGRDHDRATLIGCVPAGLLAGFWLGWSLGVLTAAAFAWGGLWLSPDLDTRSRALKRWGPLGWIWRPYRMLIPHRSLFSHGPLIGTGLRLGWILTVVIVAWFGLAALPGWSSPTPGEALPLVLAWLQKHPGPLLAVLLGLETSVWLHLILDGDPLPAEWPRRWRHRRRR
;
A
#
# COMPACT_ATOMS: atom_id res chain seq x y z
N MET A 1 13.58 12.75 9.47
CA MET A 1 12.34 11.96 9.36
C MET A 1 11.22 12.81 9.93
N ALA A 2 10.14 12.94 9.19
CA ALA A 2 8.97 13.63 9.66
C ALA A 2 8.29 12.79 10.77
N LEU A 3 7.50 13.41 11.65
CA LEU A 3 6.77 12.65 12.65
C LEU A 3 5.57 11.97 11.99
N GLY A 4 5.07 10.87 12.54
CA GLY A 4 3.90 10.18 11.97
C GLY A 4 2.67 11.08 11.76
N ARG A 5 2.52 12.18 12.53
CA ARG A 5 1.47 13.19 12.31
C ARG A 5 1.65 14.00 11.02
N ASP A 6 2.90 14.27 10.66
CA ASP A 6 3.25 15.08 9.50
C ASP A 6 3.07 14.26 8.22
N HIS A 7 3.40 12.95 8.26
CA HIS A 7 3.05 12.00 7.20
C HIS A 7 1.54 11.96 6.97
N ASP A 8 0.73 11.80 8.01
CA ASP A 8 -0.73 11.75 7.88
C ASP A 8 -1.31 13.01 7.23
N ARG A 9 -0.84 14.18 7.67
CA ARG A 9 -1.28 15.48 7.13
C ARG A 9 -0.88 15.61 5.67
N ALA A 10 0.37 15.28 5.35
CA ALA A 10 0.85 15.32 3.98
C ALA A 10 0.07 14.34 3.10
N THR A 11 -0.28 13.14 3.59
CA THR A 11 -1.09 12.18 2.85
C THR A 11 -2.48 12.74 2.53
N LEU A 12 -3.15 13.33 3.51
CA LEU A 12 -4.48 13.92 3.32
C LEU A 12 -4.47 15.14 2.40
N ILE A 13 -3.42 15.94 2.43
CA ILE A 13 -3.26 17.08 1.52
C ILE A 13 -2.91 16.59 0.12
N GLY A 14 -1.99 15.61 0.01
CA GLY A 14 -1.45 15.10 -1.24
C GLY A 14 -2.41 14.23 -2.05
N CYS A 15 -3.39 13.59 -1.40
CA CYS A 15 -4.37 12.76 -2.13
C CYS A 15 -5.27 13.58 -3.06
N VAL A 16 -5.55 14.85 -2.71
CA VAL A 16 -6.40 15.75 -3.50
C VAL A 16 -5.75 16.11 -4.85
N PRO A 17 -4.54 16.71 -4.92
CA PRO A 17 -3.89 16.99 -6.19
C PRO A 17 -3.59 15.72 -6.98
N ALA A 18 -3.22 14.61 -6.32
CA ALA A 18 -3.04 13.33 -7.01
C ALA A 18 -4.32 12.86 -7.71
N GLY A 19 -5.47 12.95 -7.02
CA GLY A 19 -6.77 12.61 -7.58
C GLY A 19 -7.24 13.55 -8.69
N LEU A 20 -7.01 14.85 -8.56
CA LEU A 20 -7.35 15.83 -9.60
C LEU A 20 -6.53 15.60 -10.88
N LEU A 21 -5.23 15.36 -10.74
CA LEU A 21 -4.36 15.04 -11.86
C LEU A 21 -4.80 13.73 -12.53
N ALA A 22 -5.01 12.67 -11.77
CA ALA A 22 -5.51 11.41 -12.32
C ALA A 22 -6.90 11.57 -12.97
N GLY A 23 -7.78 12.37 -12.37
CA GLY A 23 -9.11 12.66 -12.89
C GLY A 23 -9.09 13.39 -14.23
N PHE A 24 -8.16 14.32 -14.41
CA PHE A 24 -7.96 15.02 -15.68
C PHE A 24 -7.52 14.09 -16.81
N TRP A 25 -6.61 13.14 -16.54
CA TRP A 25 -6.02 12.27 -17.57
C TRP A 25 -6.80 10.97 -17.80
N LEU A 26 -7.40 10.41 -16.75
CA LEU A 26 -8.02 9.07 -16.75
C LEU A 26 -9.55 9.13 -16.57
N GLY A 27 -10.12 10.31 -16.31
CA GLY A 27 -11.53 10.52 -16.01
C GLY A 27 -11.81 10.64 -14.52
N TRP A 28 -12.77 11.50 -14.15
CA TRP A 28 -13.02 11.92 -12.77
C TRP A 28 -13.36 10.77 -11.80
N SER A 29 -14.06 9.74 -12.26
CA SER A 29 -14.35 8.55 -11.44
C SER A 29 -13.06 7.82 -11.03
N LEU A 30 -12.11 7.66 -11.96
CA LEU A 30 -10.81 7.08 -11.68
C LEU A 30 -9.94 8.02 -10.84
N GLY A 31 -10.04 9.33 -11.04
CA GLY A 31 -9.38 10.33 -10.19
C GLY A 31 -9.78 10.25 -8.72
N VAL A 32 -11.09 10.13 -8.44
CA VAL A 32 -11.60 9.92 -7.08
C VAL A 32 -11.08 8.61 -6.49
N LEU A 33 -11.07 7.55 -7.29
CA LEU A 33 -10.52 6.26 -6.87
C LEU A 33 -9.02 6.36 -6.54
N THR A 34 -8.24 7.08 -7.35
CA THR A 34 -6.82 7.35 -7.07
C THR A 34 -6.63 8.16 -5.79
N ALA A 35 -7.43 9.19 -5.53
CA ALA A 35 -7.36 9.95 -4.28
C ALA A 35 -7.66 9.07 -3.05
N ALA A 36 -8.70 8.24 -3.15
CA ALA A 36 -9.08 7.32 -2.08
C ALA A 36 -7.97 6.28 -1.83
N ALA A 37 -7.43 5.69 -2.90
CA ALA A 37 -6.32 4.75 -2.83
C ALA A 37 -5.05 5.40 -2.25
N PHE A 38 -4.77 6.66 -2.60
CA PHE A 38 -3.65 7.43 -2.03
C PHE A 38 -3.81 7.62 -0.53
N ALA A 39 -4.99 8.09 -0.10
CA ALA A 39 -5.28 8.30 1.31
C ALA A 39 -5.19 6.98 2.09
N TRP A 40 -5.77 5.90 1.55
CA TRP A 40 -5.69 4.57 2.16
C TRP A 40 -4.25 4.06 2.23
N GLY A 41 -3.51 4.22 1.14
CA GLY A 41 -2.10 3.89 1.00
C GLY A 41 -1.24 4.53 2.07
N GLY A 42 -1.28 5.86 2.18
CA GLY A 42 -0.43 6.58 3.12
C GLY A 42 -0.87 6.44 4.59
N LEU A 43 -2.17 6.23 4.86
CA LEU A 43 -2.68 6.17 6.23
C LEU A 43 -2.68 4.76 6.83
N TRP A 44 -3.13 3.74 6.09
CA TRP A 44 -3.27 2.35 6.57
C TRP A 44 -2.20 1.41 6.02
N LEU A 45 -1.71 1.65 4.80
CA LEU A 45 -0.70 0.82 4.12
C LEU A 45 0.66 1.52 4.00
N SER A 46 0.95 2.41 4.95
CA SER A 46 2.20 3.16 5.01
C SER A 46 3.42 2.23 5.05
N PRO A 47 4.58 2.64 4.51
CA PRO A 47 5.85 1.93 4.68
C PRO A 47 6.17 1.57 6.13
N ASP A 48 5.82 2.44 7.08
CA ASP A 48 6.08 2.27 8.52
C ASP A 48 5.20 1.19 9.19
N LEU A 49 4.36 0.46 8.45
CA LEU A 49 3.52 -0.61 8.97
C LEU A 49 4.34 -1.80 9.49
N ASP A 50 5.60 -1.88 9.10
CA ASP A 50 6.64 -2.75 9.64
C ASP A 50 7.03 -2.43 11.10
N THR A 51 6.69 -1.25 11.62
CA THR A 51 7.01 -0.81 13.00
C THR A 51 5.77 -0.60 13.89
N ARG A 52 5.94 -0.05 15.10
CA ARG A 52 4.84 0.38 15.99
C ARG A 52 4.36 1.78 15.61
N SER A 53 3.89 1.96 14.38
CA SER A 53 3.53 3.25 13.80
C SER A 53 2.06 3.64 14.02
N ARG A 54 1.70 4.86 13.61
CA ARG A 54 0.30 5.31 13.58
C ARG A 54 -0.54 4.52 12.59
N ALA A 55 0.04 4.13 11.45
CA ALA A 55 -0.63 3.27 10.48
C ALA A 55 -1.07 1.96 11.12
N LEU A 56 -0.18 1.30 11.87
CA LEU A 56 -0.56 0.10 12.62
C LEU A 56 -1.66 0.36 13.65
N LYS A 57 -1.60 1.49 14.38
CA LYS A 57 -2.65 1.84 15.34
C LYS A 57 -4.03 2.01 14.68
N ARG A 58 -4.11 2.48 13.43
CA ARG A 58 -5.38 2.64 12.70
C ARG A 58 -6.06 1.33 12.34
N TRP A 59 -5.31 0.23 12.24
CA TRP A 59 -5.90 -1.10 12.09
C TRP A 59 -6.63 -1.56 13.36
N GLY A 60 -6.40 -0.90 14.50
CA GLY A 60 -7.07 -1.20 15.75
C GLY A 60 -6.88 -2.67 16.14
N PRO A 61 -7.96 -3.41 16.45
CA PRO A 61 -7.89 -4.84 16.74
C PRO A 61 -7.23 -5.63 15.60
N LEU A 62 -7.55 -5.33 14.33
CA LEU A 62 -6.99 -6.02 13.17
C LEU A 62 -5.48 -5.80 13.00
N GLY A 63 -4.86 -4.92 13.79
CA GLY A 63 -3.41 -4.74 13.81
C GLY A 63 -2.64 -6.03 14.15
N TRP A 64 -3.28 -7.03 14.78
CA TRP A 64 -2.64 -8.31 15.07
C TRP A 64 -2.21 -9.07 13.82
N ILE A 65 -2.93 -8.92 12.69
CA ILE A 65 -2.59 -9.58 11.42
C ILE A 65 -1.25 -9.12 10.88
N TRP A 66 -0.77 -7.94 11.28
CA TRP A 66 0.52 -7.41 10.85
C TRP A 66 1.68 -7.88 11.72
N ARG A 67 1.43 -8.59 12.83
CA ARG A 67 2.52 -9.10 13.69
C ARG A 67 3.52 -9.96 12.93
N PRO A 68 3.12 -10.97 12.13
CA PRO A 68 4.08 -11.79 11.39
C PRO A 68 4.82 -10.96 10.34
N TYR A 69 4.11 -10.09 9.62
CA TYR A 69 4.71 -9.18 8.65
C TYR A 69 5.88 -8.37 9.26
N ARG A 70 5.67 -7.78 10.44
CA ARG A 70 6.71 -7.00 11.15
C ARG A 70 7.88 -7.83 11.66
N MET A 71 7.67 -9.13 11.90
CA MET A 71 8.75 -10.02 12.33
C MET A 71 9.61 -10.47 11.15
N LEU A 72 9.01 -10.56 9.96
CA LEU A 72 9.68 -11.05 8.75
C LEU A 72 10.34 -9.94 7.93
N ILE A 73 9.77 -8.74 7.92
CA ILE A 73 10.24 -7.63 7.06
C ILE A 73 11.08 -6.65 7.88
N PRO A 74 12.39 -6.50 7.58
CA PRO A 74 13.24 -5.54 8.28
C PRO A 74 12.83 -4.10 7.97
N HIS A 75 12.90 -3.24 9.00
CA HIS A 75 12.62 -1.83 8.83
C HIS A 75 13.67 -1.13 7.96
N ARG A 76 13.23 -0.26 7.05
CA ARG A 76 14.07 0.47 6.08
C ARG A 76 14.86 -0.39 5.09
N SER A 77 14.41 -1.62 4.87
CA SER A 77 14.95 -2.47 3.79
C SER A 77 14.26 -2.16 2.47
N LEU A 78 14.84 -2.66 1.36
CA LEU A 78 14.18 -2.75 0.05
C LEU A 78 12.76 -3.33 0.14
N PHE A 79 12.52 -4.23 1.10
CA PHE A 79 11.25 -4.92 1.25
C PHE A 79 10.18 -4.10 1.98
N SER A 80 10.54 -3.14 2.82
CA SER A 80 9.58 -2.25 3.50
C SER A 80 9.42 -0.90 2.81
N HIS A 81 10.55 -0.29 2.43
CA HIS A 81 10.63 1.06 1.87
C HIS A 81 10.93 1.09 0.37
N GLY A 82 11.10 -0.05 -0.30
CA GLY A 82 11.24 -0.09 -1.76
C GLY A 82 9.93 0.28 -2.46
N PRO A 83 9.92 1.28 -3.35
CA PRO A 83 8.83 1.52 -4.28
C PRO A 83 8.48 0.23 -5.04
N LEU A 84 7.21 0.00 -5.32
CA LEU A 84 6.63 -1.22 -5.91
C LEU A 84 6.81 -2.51 -5.08
N ILE A 85 8.02 -2.82 -4.60
CA ILE A 85 8.32 -4.05 -3.84
C ILE A 85 7.61 -4.02 -2.48
N GLY A 86 7.78 -2.94 -1.71
CA GLY A 86 7.13 -2.80 -0.40
C GLY A 86 5.61 -2.69 -0.51
N THR A 87 5.12 -1.96 -1.52
CA THR A 87 3.69 -1.89 -1.85
C THR A 87 3.14 -3.29 -2.18
N GLY A 88 3.84 -4.02 -3.05
CA GLY A 88 3.49 -5.38 -3.44
C GLY A 88 3.48 -6.36 -2.27
N LEU A 89 4.44 -6.28 -1.36
CA LEU A 89 4.49 -7.13 -0.16
C LEU A 89 3.33 -6.84 0.79
N ARG A 90 2.98 -5.56 1.03
CA ARG A 90 1.82 -5.21 1.85
C ARG A 90 0.50 -5.67 1.23
N LEU A 91 0.34 -5.50 -0.08
CA LEU A 91 -0.84 -5.97 -0.80
C LEU A 91 -0.93 -7.49 -0.83
N GLY A 92 0.18 -8.19 -1.09
CA GLY A 92 0.26 -9.64 -1.06
C GLY A 92 -0.02 -10.21 0.34
N TRP A 93 0.43 -9.53 1.40
CA TRP A 93 0.12 -9.89 2.78
C TRP A 93 -1.39 -9.80 3.07
N ILE A 94 -2.02 -8.66 2.76
CA ILE A 94 -3.47 -8.51 2.92
C ILE A 94 -4.21 -9.57 2.09
N LEU A 95 -3.81 -9.76 0.83
CA LEU A 95 -4.45 -10.73 -0.05
C LEU A 95 -4.38 -12.14 0.53
N THR A 96 -3.22 -12.53 1.07
CA THR A 96 -3.04 -13.81 1.75
C THR A 96 -3.98 -13.94 2.95
N VAL A 97 -4.03 -12.93 3.82
CA VAL A 97 -4.91 -12.92 4.99
C VAL A 97 -6.38 -13.04 4.58
N VAL A 98 -6.80 -12.30 3.55
CA VAL A 98 -8.18 -12.33 3.03
C VAL A 98 -8.52 -13.69 2.43
N ILE A 99 -7.62 -14.28 1.62
CA ILE A 99 -7.84 -15.60 1.02
C ILE A 99 -7.95 -16.68 2.09
N VAL A 100 -7.05 -16.67 3.10
CA VAL A 100 -7.10 -17.64 4.20
C VAL A 100 -8.40 -17.49 5.00
N ALA A 101 -8.81 -16.25 5.32
CA ALA A 101 -10.05 -15.99 6.01
C ALA A 101 -11.28 -16.46 5.20
N TRP A 102 -11.29 -16.19 3.89
CA TRP A 102 -12.36 -16.63 2.99
C TRP A 102 -12.42 -18.16 2.90
N PHE A 103 -11.30 -18.86 2.75
CA PHE A 103 -11.29 -20.32 2.81
C PHE A 103 -11.84 -20.85 4.14
N GLY A 104 -11.49 -20.22 5.27
CA GLY A 104 -12.04 -20.58 6.58
C GLY A 104 -13.56 -20.40 6.67
N LEU A 105 -14.10 -19.31 6.11
CA LEU A 105 -15.55 -19.07 6.03
C LEU A 105 -16.26 -20.03 5.07
N ALA A 106 -15.63 -20.33 3.93
CA ALA A 106 -16.15 -21.26 2.94
C ALA A 106 -16.25 -22.71 3.44
N ALA A 107 -15.48 -23.06 4.48
CA ALA A 107 -15.55 -24.37 5.13
C ALA A 107 -16.72 -24.49 6.14
N LEU A 108 -17.45 -23.40 6.43
CA LEU A 108 -18.57 -23.44 7.38
C LEU A 108 -19.81 -24.10 6.76
N PRO A 109 -20.59 -24.86 7.56
CA PRO A 109 -21.86 -25.42 7.11
C PRO A 109 -22.82 -24.33 6.62
N GLY A 110 -23.44 -24.54 5.46
CA GLY A 110 -24.39 -23.59 4.88
C GLY A 110 -23.76 -22.47 4.05
N TRP A 111 -22.45 -22.49 3.82
CA TRP A 111 -21.82 -21.59 2.86
C TRP A 111 -22.35 -21.84 1.44
N SER A 112 -22.88 -20.79 0.81
CA SER A 112 -23.52 -20.86 -0.52
C SER A 112 -22.90 -19.92 -1.56
N SER A 113 -21.83 -19.22 -1.19
CA SER A 113 -21.11 -18.31 -2.09
C SER A 113 -19.92 -19.03 -2.76
N PRO A 114 -19.36 -18.49 -3.85
CA PRO A 114 -18.18 -19.10 -4.46
C PRO A 114 -17.01 -19.21 -3.48
N THR A 115 -16.26 -20.30 -3.57
CA THR A 115 -14.96 -20.42 -2.88
C THR A 115 -13.92 -19.50 -3.54
N PRO A 116 -12.78 -19.18 -2.89
CA PRO A 116 -11.73 -18.39 -3.53
C PRO A 116 -11.24 -18.96 -4.87
N GLY A 117 -11.16 -20.29 -4.97
CA GLY A 117 -10.76 -20.98 -6.21
C GLY A 117 -11.78 -20.81 -7.33
N GLU A 118 -13.08 -20.89 -7.00
CA GLU A 118 -14.18 -20.68 -7.96
C GLU A 118 -14.33 -19.21 -8.37
N ALA A 119 -14.03 -18.28 -7.48
CA ALA A 119 -14.10 -16.85 -7.75
C ALA A 119 -12.92 -16.36 -8.62
N LEU A 120 -11.76 -17.06 -8.58
CA LEU A 120 -10.54 -16.60 -9.23
C LEU A 120 -10.71 -16.31 -10.74
N PRO A 121 -11.31 -17.19 -11.57
CA PRO A 121 -11.52 -16.91 -12.99
C PRO A 121 -12.39 -15.68 -13.23
N LEU A 122 -13.41 -15.46 -12.40
CA LEU A 122 -14.31 -14.29 -12.49
C LEU A 122 -13.55 -13.00 -12.17
N VAL A 123 -12.73 -13.02 -11.12
CA VAL A 123 -11.88 -11.87 -10.75
C VAL A 123 -10.88 -11.56 -11.87
N LEU A 124 -10.21 -12.57 -12.43
CA LEU A 124 -9.26 -12.38 -13.52
C LEU A 124 -9.93 -11.81 -14.78
N ALA A 125 -11.10 -12.34 -15.16
CA ALA A 125 -11.87 -11.83 -16.28
C ALA A 125 -12.30 -10.37 -16.06
N TRP A 126 -12.72 -10.03 -14.84
CA TRP A 126 -13.09 -8.65 -14.48
C TRP A 126 -11.88 -7.71 -14.57
N LEU A 127 -10.73 -8.11 -14.04
CA LEU A 127 -9.49 -7.31 -14.10
C LEU A 127 -9.03 -7.07 -15.54
N GLN A 128 -9.10 -8.09 -16.40
CA GLN A 128 -8.78 -7.97 -17.82
C GLN A 128 -9.73 -7.01 -18.54
N LYS A 129 -11.02 -7.03 -18.21
CA LYS A 129 -12.03 -6.16 -18.80
C LYS A 129 -11.97 -4.72 -18.28
N HIS A 130 -11.49 -4.52 -17.04
CA HIS A 130 -11.49 -3.23 -16.36
C HIS A 130 -10.09 -2.86 -15.81
N PRO A 131 -9.10 -2.60 -16.68
CA PRO A 131 -7.75 -2.23 -16.23
C PRO A 131 -7.68 -0.83 -15.60
N GLY A 132 -8.59 0.09 -15.96
CA GLY A 132 -8.61 1.47 -15.49
C GLY A 132 -8.65 1.60 -13.95
N PRO A 133 -9.62 0.97 -13.26
CA PRO A 133 -9.67 0.96 -11.81
C PRO A 133 -8.41 0.39 -11.15
N LEU A 134 -7.85 -0.70 -11.69
CA LEU A 134 -6.62 -1.29 -11.17
C LEU A 134 -5.46 -0.29 -11.26
N LEU A 135 -5.27 0.34 -12.42
CA LEU A 135 -4.25 1.38 -12.62
C LEU A 135 -4.46 2.55 -11.67
N ALA A 136 -5.69 3.04 -11.53
CA ALA A 136 -6.01 4.15 -10.63
C ALA A 136 -5.65 3.85 -9.17
N VAL A 137 -5.94 2.64 -8.70
CA VAL A 137 -5.58 2.18 -7.35
C VAL A 137 -4.07 2.07 -7.19
N LEU A 138 -3.38 1.41 -8.13
CA LEU A 138 -1.93 1.24 -8.08
C LEU A 138 -1.20 2.59 -8.11
N LEU A 139 -1.64 3.52 -8.95
CA LEU A 139 -1.12 4.89 -8.99
C LEU A 139 -1.30 5.59 -7.64
N GLY A 140 -2.49 5.53 -7.04
CA GLY A 140 -2.75 6.16 -5.74
C GLY A 140 -1.89 5.57 -4.62
N LEU A 141 -1.86 4.25 -4.52
CA LEU A 141 -1.05 3.55 -3.52
C LEU A 141 0.44 3.88 -3.66
N GLU A 142 0.98 3.79 -4.88
CA GLU A 142 2.40 3.98 -5.12
C GLU A 142 2.83 5.45 -4.90
N THR A 143 2.03 6.41 -5.39
CA THR A 143 2.32 7.84 -5.16
C THR A 143 2.25 8.22 -3.67
N SER A 144 1.41 7.56 -2.87
CA SER A 144 1.40 7.74 -1.42
C SER A 144 2.69 7.25 -0.74
N VAL A 145 3.28 6.17 -1.25
CA VAL A 145 4.57 5.64 -0.78
C VAL A 145 5.69 6.61 -1.15
N TRP A 146 5.70 7.12 -2.38
CA TRP A 146 6.68 8.13 -2.80
C TRP A 146 6.63 9.37 -1.92
N LEU A 147 5.43 9.89 -1.60
CA LEU A 147 5.28 11.00 -0.68
C LEU A 147 5.89 10.68 0.70
N HIS A 148 5.60 9.49 1.24
CA HIS A 148 6.15 9.06 2.52
C HIS A 148 7.68 9.02 2.52
N LEU A 149 8.29 8.44 1.48
CA LEU A 149 9.74 8.32 1.34
C LEU A 149 10.44 9.67 1.18
N ILE A 150 9.83 10.60 0.43
CA ILE A 150 10.32 11.98 0.28
C ILE A 150 10.34 12.70 1.64
N LEU A 151 9.28 12.55 2.43
CA LEU A 151 9.19 13.15 3.77
C LEU A 151 10.20 12.54 4.77
N ASP A 152 10.53 11.27 4.58
CA ASP A 152 11.57 10.61 5.37
C ASP A 152 12.99 11.07 5.02
N GLY A 153 13.18 11.65 3.84
CA GLY A 153 14.50 12.02 3.31
C GLY A 153 15.33 10.82 2.85
N ASP A 154 14.69 9.66 2.62
CA ASP A 154 15.32 8.43 2.14
C ASP A 154 14.49 7.87 0.97
N PRO A 155 14.54 8.52 -0.22
CA PRO A 155 13.74 8.11 -1.38
C PRO A 155 14.17 6.75 -1.96
N LEU A 156 15.32 6.23 -1.55
CA LEU A 156 15.88 4.97 -2.04
C LEU A 156 16.34 4.11 -0.85
N PRO A 157 16.14 2.78 -0.90
CA PRO A 157 16.55 1.89 0.19
C PRO A 157 18.05 1.90 0.44
N ALA A 158 18.47 1.60 1.67
CA ALA A 158 19.87 1.61 2.07
C ALA A 158 20.75 0.64 1.26
N GLU A 159 20.15 -0.43 0.72
CA GLU A 159 20.82 -1.42 -0.12
C GLU A 159 21.04 -0.94 -1.58
N TRP A 160 20.39 0.13 -2.02
CA TRP A 160 20.70 0.75 -3.30
C TRP A 160 22.02 1.53 -3.17
N PRO A 161 23.04 1.31 -4.03
CA PRO A 161 24.35 1.91 -3.83
C PRO A 161 24.25 3.44 -3.77
N ARG A 162 24.52 4.01 -2.59
CA ARG A 162 24.73 5.46 -2.42
C ARG A 162 26.05 5.86 -3.09
N ARG A 163 26.09 5.84 -4.43
CA ARG A 163 27.25 6.26 -5.23
C ARG A 163 27.58 7.77 -5.10
N TRP A 164 26.81 8.55 -4.34
CA TRP A 164 26.84 10.02 -4.41
C TRP A 164 27.23 10.77 -3.12
N ARG A 165 27.76 10.12 -2.08
CA ARG A 165 28.14 10.84 -0.83
C ARG A 165 29.55 10.55 -0.31
N HIS A 166 30.56 10.61 -1.19
CA HIS A 166 31.98 10.65 -0.77
C HIS A 166 32.82 11.80 -1.34
N ARG A 167 32.21 12.93 -1.73
CA ARG A 167 32.99 14.14 -2.03
C ARG A 167 32.31 15.39 -1.48
N ARG A 168 32.60 15.71 -0.21
CA ARG A 168 32.71 17.08 0.35
C ARG A 168 32.98 16.97 1.85
N ARG A 169 34.23 16.64 2.17
CA ARG A 169 34.94 17.11 3.37
C ARG A 169 36.34 17.48 2.89
N ARG A 170 36.50 18.73 2.50
CA ARG A 170 37.77 19.46 2.60
C ARG A 170 37.53 20.51 3.67
#